data_AF-A0A484MMM7-F1
#
_entry.id   AF-A0A484MMM7-F1
#
_cell.length_a   1.000
_cell.length_b   1.000
_cell.length_c   1.000
_cell.angle_alpha   90.00
_cell.angle_beta   90.00
_cell.angle_gamma   90.00
#
_symmetry.space_group_name_H-M   'P 1'
#
loop_
_entity.id
_entity.type
_entity.pdbx_description
1 polymer ?
#
loop_
_entity_poly.entity_id
_entity_poly.type
_entity_poly.pdbx_seq_one_letter_code
_entity_poly.pdbx_strand_id
1 'polypeptide(L)'
;MARNISYITGSKLIESLKTYRPNIAIIDVRDDERKCDGHIRGSIHFASNTFLDKLPTLLQQVQGKDTLVFHCALSQVRGPRCARILANHLAENAEESGMKKTIMVLEHGFNGWEGAGRPVCHCTDNPCKAEMEN
;
A
#
# COMPACT_ATOMS: atom_id res chain seq x y z
N MET A 1 20.98 -6.52 5.59
CA MET A 1 20.52 -7.30 4.42
C MET A 1 19.33 -6.59 3.81
N ALA A 2 19.31 -6.35 2.49
CA ALA A 2 18.17 -5.70 1.84
C ALA A 2 16.93 -6.60 1.97
N ARG A 3 15.83 -6.08 2.51
CA ARG A 3 14.56 -6.84 2.56
C ARG A 3 14.06 -7.03 1.12
N ASN A 4 13.68 -8.26 0.78
CA ASN A 4 13.23 -8.61 -0.56
C ASN A 4 11.83 -8.02 -0.80
N ILE A 5 11.64 -7.30 -1.91
CA ILE A 5 10.35 -6.73 -2.31
C ILE A 5 9.70 -7.73 -3.26
N SER A 6 8.50 -8.18 -2.91
CA SER A 6 7.72 -9.10 -3.75
C SER A 6 6.61 -8.37 -4.50
N TYR A 7 6.14 -8.97 -5.60
CA TYR A 7 5.02 -8.45 -6.37
C TYR A 7 3.77 -9.28 -6.12
N ILE A 8 2.61 -8.65 -6.13
CA ILE A 8 1.30 -9.31 -5.96
C ILE A 8 0.33 -8.85 -7.05
N THR A 9 -0.39 -9.79 -7.64
CA THR A 9 -1.46 -9.47 -8.59
C THR A 9 -2.70 -8.96 -7.86
N GLY A 10 -3.53 -8.16 -8.54
CA GLY A 10 -4.80 -7.70 -7.98
C GLY A 10 -5.72 -8.85 -7.53
N SER A 11 -5.73 -9.99 -8.23
CA SER A 11 -6.54 -11.17 -7.84
C SER A 11 -6.08 -11.76 -6.51
N LYS A 12 -4.76 -11.98 -6.37
CA LYS A 12 -4.18 -12.50 -5.13
C LYS A 12 -4.35 -11.52 -3.98
N LEU A 13 -4.29 -10.21 -4.24
CA LEU A 13 -4.54 -9.19 -3.24
C LEU A 13 -5.99 -9.26 -2.73
N ILE A 14 -6.99 -9.38 -3.61
CA ILE A 14 -8.39 -9.54 -3.19
C ILE A 14 -8.58 -10.80 -2.34
N GLU A 15 -8.02 -11.92 -2.76
CA GLU A 15 -8.11 -13.17 -1.99
C GLU A 15 -7.46 -13.02 -0.61
N SER A 16 -6.28 -12.40 -0.55
CA SER A 16 -5.58 -12.12 0.70
C SER A 16 -6.37 -11.16 1.61
N LEU A 17 -7.04 -10.16 1.03
CA LEU A 17 -7.90 -9.23 1.75
C LEU A 17 -9.17 -9.91 2.28
N LYS A 18 -9.67 -10.97 1.64
CA LYS A 18 -10.80 -11.74 2.17
C LYS A 18 -10.38 -12.60 3.36
N THR A 19 -9.19 -13.19 3.32
CA THR A 19 -8.71 -14.14 4.34
C THR A 19 -8.02 -13.47 5.54
N TYR A 20 -7.23 -12.41 5.30
CA TYR A 20 -6.33 -11.80 6.29
C TYR A 20 -6.49 -10.28 6.38
N ARG A 21 -7.70 -9.76 6.12
CA ARG A 21 -8.01 -8.33 6.06
C ARG A 21 -7.38 -7.46 7.17
N PRO A 22 -7.42 -7.83 8.47
CA PRO A 22 -6.86 -6.98 9.51
C PRO A 22 -5.33 -6.89 9.46
N ASN A 23 -4.64 -7.82 8.79
CA ASN A 23 -3.17 -7.88 8.79
C ASN A 23 -2.54 -7.21 7.57
N ILE A 24 -3.34 -6.83 6.57
CA ILE A 24 -2.89 -6.21 5.32
C ILE A 24 -3.22 -4.71 5.35
N ALA A 25 -2.27 -3.90 4.89
CA ALA A 25 -2.47 -2.49 4.57
C ALA A 25 -2.10 -2.23 3.11
N ILE A 26 -2.94 -1.44 2.43
CA ILE A 26 -2.72 -1.02 1.04
C ILE A 26 -2.30 0.45 1.07
N ILE A 27 -1.15 0.77 0.49
CA ILE A 27 -0.57 2.10 0.49
C ILE A 27 -0.61 2.64 -0.94
N ASP A 28 -1.43 3.67 -1.14
CA ASP A 28 -1.50 4.42 -2.39
C ASP A 28 -0.47 5.55 -2.36
N VAL A 29 0.53 5.49 -3.24
CA VAL A 29 1.58 6.52 -3.32
C VAL A 29 1.42 7.48 -4.49
N ARG A 30 0.24 7.51 -5.12
CA ARG A 30 -0.10 8.53 -6.13
C ARG A 30 -0.21 9.92 -5.51
N ASP A 31 -0.07 10.93 -6.35
CA ASP A 31 -0.19 12.33 -5.94
C ASP A 31 -1.66 12.80 -6.11
N ASP A 32 -1.93 13.97 -6.70
CA ASP A 32 -3.29 14.52 -6.82
C ASP A 32 -4.23 13.76 -7.78
N GLU A 33 -3.67 12.98 -8.72
CA GLU A 33 -4.42 12.13 -9.66
C GLU A 33 -5.40 11.17 -8.95
N ARG A 34 -5.09 10.76 -7.71
CA ARG A 34 -5.95 9.91 -6.87
C ARG A 34 -7.35 10.50 -6.67
N LYS A 35 -7.49 11.83 -6.63
CA LYS A 35 -8.78 12.49 -6.35
C LYS A 35 -9.77 12.36 -7.50
N CYS A 36 -9.28 12.28 -8.74
CA CYS A 36 -10.12 12.18 -9.93
C CYS A 36 -10.45 10.72 -10.27
N ASP A 37 -9.47 9.82 -10.18
CA ASP A 37 -9.60 8.43 -10.66
C ASP A 37 -10.20 7.48 -9.59
N GLY A 38 -10.40 7.96 -8.36
CA GLY A 38 -10.71 7.09 -7.23
C GLY A 38 -9.49 6.29 -6.74
N HIS A 39 -9.70 5.40 -5.77
CA HIS A 39 -8.64 4.63 -5.13
C HIS A 39 -9.12 3.25 -4.69
N ILE A 40 -8.17 2.37 -4.35
CA ILE A 40 -8.50 1.04 -3.83
C ILE A 40 -9.19 1.18 -2.48
N ARG A 41 -10.33 0.51 -2.31
CA ARG A 41 -11.11 0.57 -1.07
C ARG A 41 -10.28 0.15 0.15
N GLY A 42 -10.27 0.99 1.19
CA GLY A 42 -9.47 0.78 2.40
C GLY A 42 -7.98 1.09 2.25
N SER A 43 -7.56 1.70 1.14
CA SER A 43 -6.17 2.15 1.00
C SER A 43 -5.88 3.41 1.82
N ILE A 44 -4.63 3.52 2.25
CA ILE A 44 -4.09 4.67 2.96
C ILE A 44 -3.24 5.47 1.98
N HIS A 45 -3.45 6.78 1.93
CA HIS A 45 -2.79 7.63 0.95
C HIS A 45 -1.54 8.31 1.51
N PHE A 46 -0.41 8.06 0.85
CA PHE A 46 0.89 8.65 1.14
C PHE A 46 1.60 9.05 -0.16
N ALA A 47 1.37 10.29 -0.60
CA ALA A 47 1.97 10.83 -1.82
C ALA A 47 3.50 10.66 -1.85
N SER A 48 4.01 10.18 -2.99
CA SER A 48 5.43 9.83 -3.17
C SER A 48 6.39 11.00 -2.92
N ASN A 49 5.96 12.23 -3.23
CA ASN A 49 6.77 13.45 -3.03
C ASN A 49 6.99 13.78 -1.55
N THR A 50 6.02 13.46 -0.68
CA THR A 50 6.09 13.71 0.78
C THR A 50 6.34 12.43 1.58
N PHE A 51 6.72 11.36 0.91
CA PHE A 51 6.76 10.02 1.51
C PHE A 51 7.82 9.91 2.61
N LEU A 52 8.98 10.56 2.44
CA LEU A 52 10.06 10.54 3.42
C LEU A 52 9.66 11.24 4.73
N ASP A 53 9.10 12.45 4.66
CA ASP A 53 8.58 13.18 5.82
C ASP A 53 7.45 12.44 6.54
N LYS A 54 6.59 11.76 5.78
CA LYS A 54 5.44 11.03 6.32
C LYS A 54 5.73 9.58 6.70
N LEU A 55 6.96 9.11 6.50
CA LEU A 55 7.39 7.77 6.86
C LEU A 55 7.14 7.41 8.33
N PRO A 56 7.47 8.25 9.33
CA PRO A 56 7.17 7.95 10.74
C PRO A 56 5.66 7.80 11.01
N THR A 57 4.82 8.63 10.38
CA THR A 57 3.36 8.52 10.50
C THR A 57 2.83 7.23 9.86
N LEU A 58 3.36 6.86 8.70
CA LEU A 58 3.03 5.59 8.05
C LEU A 58 3.37 4.41 8.96
N LEU A 59 4.57 4.41 9.56
CA LEU A 59 5.02 3.35 10.46
C LEU A 59 4.09 3.16 11.66
N GLN A 60 3.61 4.26 12.25
CA GLN A 60 2.62 4.20 13.33
C GLN A 60 1.28 3.63 12.85
N GLN A 61 0.78 4.05 11.69
CA GLN A 61 -0.48 3.53 11.16
C GLN A 61 -0.43 2.05 10.76
N VAL A 62 0.74 1.58 10.35
CA VAL A 62 0.96 0.18 9.93
C VAL A 62 1.61 -0.67 11.02
N GLN A 63 1.72 -0.15 12.25
CA GLN A 63 2.40 -0.86 13.34
C GLN A 63 1.78 -2.22 13.61
N GLY A 64 0.45 -2.32 13.64
CA GLY A 64 -0.30 -3.57 13.82
C GLY A 64 -0.55 -4.37 12.54
N LYS A 65 0.15 -4.07 11.44
CA LYS A 65 -0.03 -4.72 10.13
C LYS A 65 1.23 -5.50 9.76
N ASP A 66 1.05 -6.76 9.35
CA ASP A 66 2.14 -7.64 8.95
C ASP A 66 2.50 -7.47 7.47
N THR A 67 1.52 -7.16 6.62
CA THR A 67 1.72 -7.09 5.16
C THR A 67 1.38 -5.70 4.63
N LEU A 68 2.32 -5.09 3.92
CA LEU A 68 2.20 -3.75 3.35
C LEU A 68 2.29 -3.84 1.83
N VAL A 69 1.23 -3.42 1.14
CA VAL A 69 1.13 -3.50 -0.32
C VAL A 69 1.13 -2.10 -0.91
N PHE A 70 2.20 -1.75 -1.60
CA PHE A 70 2.38 -0.45 -2.25
C PHE A 70 1.84 -0.47 -3.67
N HIS A 71 1.20 0.61 -4.09
CA HIS A 71 0.81 0.79 -5.49
C HIS A 71 0.91 2.25 -5.93
N CYS A 72 1.12 2.48 -7.22
CA CYS A 72 0.87 3.80 -7.84
C CYS A 72 -0.11 3.66 -9.02
N ALA A 73 -0.03 4.50 -10.05
CA ALA A 73 -0.85 4.35 -11.26
C ALA A 73 -0.54 3.05 -12.02
N LEU A 74 0.75 2.83 -12.32
CA LEU A 74 1.25 1.66 -13.05
C LEU A 74 2.15 0.75 -12.20
N SER A 75 2.49 1.19 -10.99
CA SER A 75 3.47 0.54 -10.10
C SER A 75 4.88 0.32 -10.68
N GLN A 76 5.30 1.14 -11.66
CA GLN A 76 6.61 1.00 -12.32
C GLN A 76 7.73 1.86 -11.71
N VAL A 77 7.39 3.02 -11.13
CA VAL A 77 8.38 4.00 -10.65
C VAL A 77 8.15 4.37 -9.18
N ARG A 78 7.03 5.06 -8.90
CA ARG A 78 6.70 5.56 -7.55
C ARG A 78 6.49 4.43 -6.53
N GLY A 79 5.69 3.42 -6.88
CA GLY A 79 5.42 2.24 -6.04
C GLY A 79 6.67 1.52 -5.53
N PRO A 80 7.54 0.99 -6.43
CA PRO A 80 8.75 0.28 -6.02
C PRO A 80 9.77 1.17 -5.31
N ARG A 81 9.84 2.47 -5.65
CA ARG A 81 10.70 3.44 -4.95
C ARG A 81 10.30 3.58 -3.47
N CYS A 82 9.03 3.85 -3.20
CA CYS A 82 8.50 4.00 -1.84
C CYS A 82 8.63 2.70 -1.03
N ALA A 83 8.31 1.55 -1.66
CA ALA A 83 8.49 0.24 -1.04
C ALA A 83 9.95 0.00 -0.61
N ARG A 84 10.92 0.36 -1.46
CA ARG A 84 12.35 0.22 -1.14
C ARG A 84 12.82 1.16 -0.04
N ILE A 85 12.34 2.40 -0.04
CA ILE A 85 12.62 3.36 1.03
C ILE A 85 12.17 2.79 2.38
N LEU A 86 10.93 2.30 2.46
CA LEU A 86 10.42 1.69 3.69
C LEU A 86 11.19 0.41 4.04
N ALA A 87 11.51 -0.43 3.06
CA ALA A 87 12.27 -1.67 3.26
C ALA A 87 13.64 -1.41 3.88
N ASN A 88 14.35 -0.38 3.41
CA ASN A 88 15.65 0.03 3.94
C ASN A 88 15.50 0.58 5.35
N HIS A 89 14.57 1.51 5.56
CA HIS A 89 14.33 2.11 6.87
C HIS A 89 13.97 1.05 7.93
N LEU A 90 13.13 0.07 7.56
CA LEU A 90 12.80 -1.04 8.43
C LEU A 90 13.95 -2.04 8.62
N ALA A 91 14.90 -2.12 7.69
CA ALA A 91 16.09 -2.96 7.85
C ALA A 91 17.08 -2.32 8.83
N GLU A 92 17.20 -0.99 8.81
CA GLU A 92 18.02 -0.21 9.75
C GLU A 92 17.43 -0.22 11.17
N ASN A 93 16.09 -0.22 11.28
CA ASN A 93 15.38 -0.22 12.56
C ASN A 93 14.86 -1.63 12.96
N ALA A 94 15.30 -2.69 12.27
CA ALA A 94 14.75 -4.04 12.41
C ALA A 94 14.99 -4.68 13.79
N GLU A 95 16.05 -4.27 14.48
CA GLU A 95 16.48 -4.86 15.75
C GLU A 95 15.57 -4.50 16.93
N GLU A 96 14.80 -3.40 16.85
CA GLU A 96 14.00 -2.93 18.00
C GLU A 96 12.54 -3.40 18.04
N SER A 97 11.96 -3.89 16.94
CA SER A 97 10.50 -4.12 16.90
C SER A 97 10.04 -5.57 16.76
N GLY A 98 10.90 -6.55 16.44
CA GLY A 98 10.50 -7.96 16.28
C GLY A 98 9.43 -8.25 15.20
N MET A 99 8.89 -7.21 14.55
CA MET A 99 7.81 -7.28 13.58
C MET A 99 8.38 -7.54 12.18
N LYS A 100 8.22 -8.78 11.70
CA LYS A 100 8.49 -9.15 10.32
C LYS A 100 7.40 -8.58 9.41
N LYS A 101 7.60 -7.34 8.94
CA LYS A 101 6.72 -6.71 7.94
C LYS A 101 7.08 -7.17 6.53
N THR A 102 6.14 -7.79 5.83
CA THR A 102 6.24 -8.19 4.43
C THR A 102 5.87 -7.01 3.54
N ILE A 103 6.82 -6.55 2.72
CA ILE A 103 6.59 -5.44 1.79
C ILE A 103 6.37 -6.00 0.39
N MET A 104 5.26 -5.62 -0.22
CA MET A 104 4.86 -6.05 -1.56
C MET A 104 4.49 -4.85 -2.43
N VAL A 105 4.54 -5.03 -3.75
CA VAL A 105 4.09 -4.04 -4.73
C VAL A 105 2.96 -4.65 -5.57
N LEU A 106 1.85 -3.92 -5.70
CA LEU A 106 0.74 -4.32 -6.54
C LEU A 106 1.11 -4.20 -8.02
N GLU A 107 1.03 -5.30 -8.75
CA GLU A 107 1.29 -5.34 -10.19
C GLU A 107 0.23 -4.56 -10.97
N HIS A 108 0.66 -3.88 -12.03
CA HIS A 108 -0.16 -3.03 -12.90
C HIS A 108 -0.82 -1.82 -12.23
N GLY A 109 -0.53 -1.57 -10.94
CA GLY A 109 -0.99 -0.41 -10.20
C GLY A 109 -2.51 -0.25 -10.17
N PHE A 110 -2.95 1.00 -10.02
CA PHE A 110 -4.37 1.34 -10.01
C PHE A 110 -5.04 1.08 -11.35
N ASN A 111 -4.38 1.35 -12.48
CA ASN A 111 -4.99 1.18 -13.80
C ASN A 111 -5.32 -0.30 -14.08
N GLY A 112 -4.44 -1.22 -13.69
CA GLY A 112 -4.71 -2.65 -13.79
C GLY A 112 -5.77 -3.14 -12.79
N TRP A 113 -5.93 -2.44 -11.66
CA TRP A 113 -7.00 -2.73 -10.70
C TRP A 113 -8.36 -2.34 -11.26
N GLU A 114 -8.48 -1.08 -11.70
CA GLU A 114 -9.70 -0.52 -12.29
C GLU A 114 -10.07 -1.23 -13.60
N GLY A 115 -9.12 -1.44 -14.52
CA GLY A 115 -9.35 -2.12 -15.79
C GLY A 115 -9.78 -3.58 -15.64
N ALA A 116 -9.50 -4.21 -14.49
CA ALA A 116 -10.00 -5.53 -14.15
C ALA A 116 -11.40 -5.53 -13.49
N GLY A 117 -12.06 -4.37 -13.40
CA GLY A 117 -13.40 -4.23 -12.81
C GLY A 117 -13.44 -4.45 -11.30
N ARG A 118 -12.32 -4.21 -10.60
CA ARG A 118 -12.20 -4.45 -9.15
C ARG A 118 -12.79 -3.31 -8.34
N PRO A 119 -13.17 -3.53 -7.06
CA PRO A 119 -13.80 -2.50 -6.25
C PRO A 119 -12.88 -1.30 -6.03
N VAL A 120 -13.35 -0.14 -6.48
CA VAL A 120 -12.74 1.17 -6.25
C VAL A 120 -13.65 2.02 -5.36
N CYS A 121 -13.07 2.98 -4.66
CA CYS A 121 -13.78 3.95 -3.85
C CYS A 121 -13.42 5.36 -4.30
N HIS A 122 -14.40 6.27 -4.25
CA HIS A 122 -14.25 7.67 -4.61
C HIS A 122 -14.37 8.60 -3.40
N CYS A 123 -14.29 8.06 -2.17
CA CYS A 123 -14.35 8.90 -0.98
C CYS A 123 -13.15 9.84 -0.88
N THR A 124 -13.37 11.02 -0.29
CA THR A 124 -12.30 11.99 -0.04
C THR A 124 -11.59 11.77 1.31
N ASP A 125 -12.06 10.82 2.13
CA ASP A 125 -11.46 10.49 3.42
C ASP A 125 -10.07 9.84 3.30
N ASN A 126 -9.18 10.16 4.26
CA ASN A 126 -7.89 9.50 4.45
C ASN A 126 -7.68 9.19 5.95
N PRO A 127 -7.60 7.91 6.36
CA PRO A 127 -7.73 6.70 5.54
C PRO A 127 -9.16 6.47 5.00
N CYS A 128 -9.27 5.76 3.89
CA CYS A 128 -10.56 5.41 3.26
C CYS A 128 -11.46 4.66 4.27
N LYS A 129 -12.62 5.23 4.61
CA LYS A 129 -13.59 4.63 5.56
C LYS A 129 -14.54 3.62 4.94
N ALA A 130 -14.46 3.40 3.62
CA ALA A 130 -15.41 2.52 2.95
C ALA A 130 -15.18 1.06 3.39
N GLU A 131 -15.94 0.60 4.38
CA GLU A 131 -16.03 -0.80 4.79
C GLU A 131 -16.54 -1.61 3.62
N MET A 132 -15.83 -2.63 3.12
CA MET A 132 -16.36 -3.51 2.07
C MET A 132 -17.65 -4.19 2.55
N GLU A 133 -18.80 -3.52 2.36
CA GLU A 133 -20.12 -4.12 2.46
C GLU A 133 -20.17 -5.28 1.47
N ASN A 134 -20.62 -6.40 2.02
CA ASN A 134 -20.53 -7.75 1.47
C ASN A 134 -21.48 -7.95 0.29
#